data_AF-A0A4Q2E1H4-F1
#
_entry.id   AF-A0A4Q2E1H4-F1
#
_cell.length_a   1.000
_cell.length_b   1.000
_cell.length_c   1.000
_cell.angle_alpha   90.00
_cell.angle_beta   90.00
_cell.angle_gamma   90.00
#
_symmetry.space_group_name_H-M   'P 1'
#
loop_
_entity.id
_entity.type
_entity.pdbx_description
1 polymer ?
#
loop_
_entity_poly.entity_id
_entity_poly.type
_entity_poly.pdbx_seq_one_letter_code
_entity_poly.pdbx_strand_id
1 'polypeptide(L)'
;MSAGPRYEYLWEDGVKYKRPTKLPAPEYVDALMSWAQNQLDDGKIFPNQIVRRLFRVYAHIYSNHFDHICALGIEPHLNTSYRHFFLFINEFDLVDKKELAPLEELNDAILAEDKGR
;
A
#
# COMPACT_ATOMS: atom_id res chain seq x y z
N MET A 1 2.46 1.88 -12.74
CA MET A 1 2.65 1.30 -11.38
C MET A 1 1.82 0.02 -11.29
N SER A 2 2.34 -1.11 -10.81
CA SER A 2 1.63 -2.40 -10.83
C SER A 2 1.92 -3.27 -9.60
N ALA A 3 1.02 -4.16 -9.20
CA ALA A 3 1.31 -5.21 -8.23
C ALA A 3 1.19 -6.58 -8.93
N GLY A 4 2.34 -7.11 -9.37
CA GLY A 4 2.37 -8.32 -10.19
C GLY A 4 1.74 -8.14 -11.58
N PRO A 5 1.52 -9.23 -12.33
CA PRO A 5 1.01 -9.18 -13.69
C PRO A 5 -0.50 -8.88 -13.78
N ARG A 6 -1.24 -9.00 -12.67
CA ARG A 6 -2.71 -8.91 -12.66
C ARG A 6 -3.25 -7.53 -12.26
N TYR A 7 -2.46 -6.69 -11.59
CA TYR A 7 -2.94 -5.42 -11.05
C TYR A 7 -2.13 -4.25 -11.58
N GLU A 8 -2.80 -3.31 -12.24
CA GLU A 8 -2.22 -2.04 -12.68
C GLU A 8 -2.90 -0.86 -11.96
N TYR A 9 -2.10 0.03 -11.40
CA TYR A 9 -2.55 1.22 -10.69
C TYR A 9 -2.38 2.47 -11.56
N LEU A 10 -3.50 3.16 -11.78
CA LEU A 10 -3.55 4.46 -12.45
C LEU A 10 -3.59 5.59 -11.41
N TRP A 11 -3.02 6.73 -11.76
CA TRP A 11 -2.99 7.91 -10.89
C TRP A 11 -4.03 8.95 -11.31
N GLU A 12 -4.67 9.56 -10.32
CA GLU A 12 -5.58 10.67 -10.48
C GLU A 12 -5.55 11.52 -9.20
N ASP A 13 -5.32 12.83 -9.34
CA ASP A 13 -5.28 13.78 -8.23
C ASP A 13 -6.28 14.94 -8.39
N GLY A 14 -7.02 14.99 -9.50
CA GLY A 14 -8.03 16.03 -9.78
C GLY A 14 -7.45 17.42 -10.07
N VAL A 15 -6.13 17.63 -9.90
CA VAL A 15 -5.45 18.92 -10.09
C VAL A 15 -4.59 18.87 -11.34
N LYS A 16 -3.50 18.10 -11.28
CA LYS A 16 -2.54 17.93 -12.38
C LYS A 16 -2.97 16.78 -13.30
N TYR A 17 -3.46 15.69 -12.73
CA TYR A 17 -3.98 14.53 -13.44
C TYR A 17 -5.49 14.41 -13.20
N LYS A 18 -6.27 14.99 -14.11
CA LYS A 18 -7.75 15.04 -14.06
C LYS A 18 -8.45 13.77 -14.54
N ARG A 19 -7.69 12.79 -15.01
CA ARG A 19 -8.20 11.48 -15.46
C ARG A 19 -7.20 10.39 -15.04
N PRO A 20 -7.66 9.15 -14.82
CA PRO A 20 -6.79 8.02 -14.52
C PRO A 20 -5.67 7.88 -15.56
N THR A 21 -4.43 8.16 -15.15
CA THR A 21 -3.27 8.22 -16.04
C THR A 21 -2.24 7.17 -15.63
N LYS A 22 -1.65 6.49 -16.62
CA LYS A 22 -0.54 5.57 -16.39
C LYS A 22 0.72 6.37 -16.05
N LEU A 23 1.29 6.11 -14.88
CA LEU A 23 2.58 6.67 -14.48
C LEU A 23 3.61 5.56 -14.26
N PRO A 24 4.89 5.83 -14.57
CA PRO A 24 6.01 5.01 -14.10
C PRO A 24 5.95 4.84 -12.58
N ALA A 25 6.42 3.70 -12.06
CA ALA A 25 6.45 3.43 -10.63
C ALA A 25 7.10 4.55 -9.79
N PRO A 26 8.30 5.10 -10.12
CA PRO A 26 8.91 6.16 -9.32
C PRO A 26 8.06 7.44 -9.29
N GLU A 27 7.52 7.87 -10.43
CA GLU A 27 6.65 9.06 -10.50
C GLU A 27 5.32 8.85 -9.75
N TYR A 28 4.76 7.64 -9.79
CA TYR A 28 3.56 7.30 -9.04
C TYR A 28 3.80 7.39 -7.54
N VAL A 29 4.91 6.81 -7.06
CA VAL A 29 5.27 6.84 -5.64
C VAL A 29 5.53 8.27 -5.18
N ASP A 30 6.27 9.07 -5.95
CA ASP A 30 6.54 10.47 -5.61
C ASP A 30 5.26 11.32 -5.54
N ALA A 31 4.38 11.19 -6.54
CA ALA A 31 3.08 11.84 -6.55
C ALA A 31 2.21 11.39 -5.37
N LEU A 32 2.27 10.11 -5.00
CA LEU A 32 1.55 9.54 -3.87
C LEU A 32 2.04 10.09 -2.53
N MET A 33 3.36 10.17 -2.32
CA MET A 33 3.94 10.67 -1.07
C MET A 33 3.66 12.17 -0.92
N SER A 34 3.80 12.95 -2.01
CA SER A 34 3.47 14.37 -2.03
C SER A 34 1.99 14.63 -1.77
N TRP A 35 1.10 13.82 -2.37
CA TRP A 35 -0.34 13.90 -2.10
C TRP A 35 -0.65 13.51 -0.65
N ALA A 36 -0.07 12.44 -0.13
CA ALA A 36 -0.32 11.97 1.23
C ALA A 36 0.07 13.03 2.26
N GLN A 37 1.20 13.71 2.07
CA GLN A 37 1.62 14.82 2.93
C GLN A 37 0.56 15.91 3.02
N ASN A 38 0.00 16.34 1.87
CA ASN A 38 -1.05 17.37 1.85
C ASN A 38 -2.37 16.91 2.50
N GLN A 39 -2.65 15.60 2.50
CA GLN A 39 -3.85 15.04 3.12
C GLN A 39 -3.69 14.79 4.62
N LEU A 40 -2.47 14.55 5.10
CA LEU A 40 -2.17 14.43 6.53
C LEU A 40 -2.44 15.74 7.27
N ASP A 41 -2.35 16.88 6.58
CA ASP A 41 -2.66 18.20 7.12
C ASP A 41 -4.17 18.50 7.16
N ASP A 42 -5.02 17.69 6.51
CA ASP A 42 -6.49 17.82 6.53
C ASP A 42 -7.15 16.76 7.43
N GLY A 43 -7.49 17.18 8.65
CA GLY A 43 -8.15 16.35 9.66
C GLY A 43 -9.57 15.86 9.28
N LYS A 44 -10.14 16.28 8.15
CA LYS A 44 -11.41 15.73 7.63
C LYS A 44 -11.21 14.50 6.74
N ILE A 45 -10.00 14.25 6.24
CA ILE A 45 -9.69 13.22 5.23
C ILE A 45 -8.90 12.06 5.86
N PHE A 46 -8.17 12.32 6.92
CA PHE A 46 -7.49 11.31 7.72
C PHE A 46 -8.51 10.50 8.56
N PRO A 47 -8.48 9.15 8.57
CA PRO A 47 -7.42 8.26 8.06
C PRO A 47 -7.71 7.54 6.72
N ASN A 48 -8.97 7.42 6.28
CA ASN A 48 -9.38 6.37 5.32
C ASN A 48 -8.72 6.44 3.92
N GLN A 49 -8.48 7.62 3.35
CA GLN A 49 -7.98 7.71 1.98
C GLN A 49 -6.47 7.46 1.85
N ILE A 50 -5.69 7.80 2.87
CA ILE A 50 -4.23 7.66 2.84
C ILE A 50 -3.83 6.19 2.95
N VAL A 51 -4.48 5.48 3.85
CA VAL A 51 -4.23 4.07 4.15
C VAL A 51 -4.38 3.20 2.88
N ARG A 52 -5.46 3.40 2.12
CA ARG A 52 -5.69 2.69 0.85
C ARG A 52 -4.56 2.89 -0.16
N ARG A 53 -4.01 4.10 -0.25
CA ARG A 53 -2.92 4.41 -1.19
C ARG A 53 -1.59 3.82 -0.71
N LEU A 54 -1.31 3.87 0.59
CA LEU A 54 -0.11 3.26 1.18
C LEU A 54 -0.08 1.74 0.96
N PHE A 55 -1.22 1.04 1.05
CA PHE A 55 -1.29 -0.39 0.74
C PHE A 55 -0.75 -0.72 -0.68
N ARG A 56 -1.05 0.12 -1.68
CA ARG A 56 -0.57 -0.09 -3.05
C ARG A 56 0.96 -0.05 -3.16
N VAL A 57 1.61 0.75 -2.32
CA VAL A 57 3.07 0.84 -2.26
C VAL A 57 3.64 -0.46 -1.69
N TYR A 58 3.08 -0.97 -0.58
CA TYR A 58 3.47 -2.28 -0.04
C TYR A 58 3.28 -3.40 -1.06
N ALA A 59 2.10 -3.49 -1.69
CA ALA A 59 1.80 -4.50 -2.70
C ALA A 59 2.80 -4.46 -3.87
N HIS A 60 3.18 -3.26 -4.33
CA HIS A 60 4.18 -3.10 -5.37
C HIS A 60 5.58 -3.56 -4.95
N ILE A 61 6.02 -3.17 -3.73
CA ILE A 61 7.34 -3.55 -3.20
C ILE A 61 7.44 -5.06 -3.08
N TYR A 62 6.45 -5.71 -2.46
CA TYR A 62 6.41 -7.18 -2.33
C TYR A 62 6.35 -7.90 -3.68
N SER A 63 5.67 -7.34 -4.67
CA SER A 63 5.50 -8.02 -5.97
C SER A 63 6.69 -7.85 -6.91
N ASN A 64 7.37 -6.70 -6.91
CA ASN A 64 8.34 -6.34 -7.96
C ASN A 64 9.74 -6.02 -7.45
N HIS A 65 9.89 -5.75 -6.14
CA HIS A 65 11.16 -5.30 -5.56
C HIS A 65 11.62 -6.14 -4.37
N PHE A 66 10.93 -7.22 -4.06
CA PHE A 66 11.25 -8.05 -2.91
C PHE A 66 12.67 -8.65 -2.99
N ASP A 67 13.12 -9.07 -4.18
CA ASP A 67 14.49 -9.56 -4.39
C ASP A 67 15.54 -8.51 -4.02
N HIS A 68 15.29 -7.23 -4.33
CA HIS A 68 16.18 -6.13 -3.94
C HIS A 68 16.13 -5.87 -2.44
N ILE A 69 14.95 -5.98 -1.82
CA ILE A 69 14.77 -5.83 -0.37
C ILE A 69 15.55 -6.92 0.38
N CYS A 70 15.46 -8.17 -0.06
CA CYS A 70 16.24 -9.30 0.48
C CYS A 70 17.74 -9.11 0.26
N ALA A 71 18.16 -8.63 -0.92
CA ALA A 71 19.58 -8.36 -1.21
C ALA A 71 20.18 -7.29 -0.28
N LEU A 72 19.35 -6.37 0.23
CA LEU A 72 19.75 -5.35 1.21
C LEU A 72 19.63 -5.82 2.67
N GLY A 73 19.03 -6.99 2.94
CA GLY A 73 18.81 -7.51 4.28
C GLY A 73 17.80 -6.70 5.11
N ILE A 74 16.91 -5.95 4.45
CA ILE A 74 15.92 -5.08 5.11
C ILE A 74 14.50 -5.66 5.12
N GLU A 75 14.32 -6.88 4.63
CA GLU A 75 13.05 -7.61 4.63
C GLU A 75 12.40 -7.73 6.02
N PRO A 76 13.12 -7.87 7.17
CA PRO A 76 12.47 -7.95 8.48
C PRO A 76 11.81 -6.63 8.85
N HIS A 77 12.38 -5.49 8.46
CA HIS A 77 11.81 -4.17 8.69
C HIS A 77 10.55 -3.97 7.88
N LEU A 78 10.58 -4.36 6.59
CA LEU A 78 9.41 -4.29 5.71
C LEU A 78 8.26 -5.15 6.26
N ASN A 79 8.56 -6.41 6.64
CA ASN A 79 7.56 -7.34 7.19
C ASN A 79 6.96 -6.85 8.50
N THR A 80 7.79 -6.33 9.42
CA THR A 80 7.29 -5.77 10.69
C THR A 80 6.40 -4.55 10.46
N SER A 81 6.83 -3.64 9.58
CA SER A 81 6.06 -2.44 9.23
C SER A 81 4.73 -2.81 8.58
N TYR A 82 4.73 -3.74 7.63
CA TYR A 82 3.52 -4.21 6.96
C TYR A 82 2.58 -4.94 7.91
N ARG A 83 3.09 -5.79 8.81
CA ARG A 83 2.28 -6.49 9.83
C ARG A 83 1.52 -5.48 10.69
N HIS A 84 2.21 -4.46 11.21
CA HIS A 84 1.57 -3.44 12.04
C HIS A 84 0.54 -2.64 11.24
N PHE A 85 0.89 -2.23 10.02
CA PHE A 85 -0.03 -1.56 9.11
C PHE A 85 -1.29 -2.41 8.85
N PHE A 86 -1.13 -3.67 8.46
CA PHE A 86 -2.24 -4.55 8.12
C PHE A 86 -3.17 -4.83 9.31
N LEU A 87 -2.62 -5.10 10.50
CA LEU A 87 -3.43 -5.32 11.70
C LEU A 87 -4.24 -4.07 12.07
N PHE A 88 -3.64 -2.88 11.96
CA PHE A 88 -4.34 -1.62 12.21
C PHE A 88 -5.51 -1.41 11.24
N ILE A 89 -5.31 -1.61 9.94
CA ILE A 89 -6.38 -1.40 8.96
C ILE A 89 -7.49 -2.45 9.07
N ASN A 90 -7.14 -3.67 9.49
CA ASN A 90 -8.10 -4.75 9.69
C ASN A 90 -8.95 -4.52 10.94
N GLU A 91 -8.36 -4.04 12.04
CA GLU A 91 -9.07 -3.75 13.29
C GLU A 91 -10.13 -2.65 13.11
N PHE A 92 -9.81 -1.61 12.33
CA PHE A 92 -10.69 -0.45 12.12
C PHE A 92 -11.46 -0.48 10.80
N ASP A 93 -11.40 -1.58 10.04
CA ASP A 93 -12.07 -1.76 8.74
C ASP A 93 -11.83 -0.59 7.76
N LEU A 94 -10.58 -0.12 7.69
CA LEU A 94 -10.22 1.10 6.94
C LEU A 94 -10.09 0.88 5.42
N VAL A 95 -10.02 -0.39 4.98
CA VAL A 95 -9.80 -0.78 3.59
C VAL A 95 -10.68 -1.96 3.22
N ASP A 96 -11.41 -1.85 2.11
CA ASP A 96 -12.21 -2.95 1.55
C ASP A 96 -11.34 -4.17 1.24
N LYS A 97 -11.81 -5.36 1.65
CA LYS A 97 -11.12 -6.64 1.41
C LYS A 97 -10.78 -6.90 -0.05
N LYS A 98 -11.60 -6.41 -0.99
CA LYS A 98 -11.36 -6.52 -2.43
C LYS A 98 -10.08 -5.82 -2.88
N GLU A 99 -9.69 -4.74 -2.20
CA GLU A 99 -8.48 -3.99 -2.51
C GLU A 99 -7.23 -4.62 -1.92
N LEU A 100 -7.39 -5.45 -0.89
CA LEU A 100 -6.33 -6.21 -0.23
C LEU A 100 -5.94 -7.49 -0.97
N ALA A 101 -6.68 -7.85 -2.02
CA ALA A 101 -6.45 -9.04 -2.86
C ALA A 101 -4.99 -9.24 -3.34
N PRO A 102 -4.21 -8.20 -3.70
CA PRO A 102 -2.83 -8.40 -4.15
C PRO A 102 -1.90 -9.06 -3.13
N LEU A 103 -2.23 -8.99 -1.83
CA LEU A 103 -1.43 -9.57 -0.74
C LEU A 103 -2.28 -10.51 0.14
N GLU A 104 -3.35 -11.11 -0.41
CA GLU A 104 -4.30 -11.94 0.33
C GLU A 104 -3.63 -13.09 1.11
N GLU A 105 -2.73 -13.83 0.46
CA GLU A 105 -1.99 -14.92 1.10
C GLU A 105 -1.14 -14.45 2.29
N LEU A 106 -0.49 -13.29 2.16
CA LEU A 106 0.32 -12.71 3.23
C LEU A 106 -0.56 -12.20 4.38
N ASN A 107 -1.72 -11.62 4.05
CA ASN A 107 -2.69 -11.13 5.02
C ASN A 107 -3.26 -12.28 5.86
N ASP A 108 -3.64 -13.38 5.22
CA ASP A 108 -4.17 -14.57 5.89
C ASP A 108 -3.13 -15.20 6.82
N ALA A 109 -1.86 -15.25 6.40
CA ALA A 109 -0.76 -15.71 7.26
C ALA A 109 -0.61 -14.84 8.52
N ILE A 110 -0.66 -13.52 8.37
CA ILE A 110 -0.57 -12.57 9.51
C ILE A 110 -1.75 -12.76 10.48
N LEU A 111 -2.98 -12.94 9.98
CA LEU A 111 -4.15 -13.18 10.82
C LEU A 111 -4.10 -14.54 11.54
N ALA A 112 -3.53 -15.56 10.91
CA ALA A 112 -3.38 -16.88 11.52
C ALA A 112 -2.40 -16.86 12.70
N GLU A 113 -1.29 -16.13 12.58
CA GLU A 113 -0.32 -15.95 13.65
C GLU A 113 -0.90 -15.19 14.86
N ASP A 114 -1.73 -14.18 14.60
CA ASP A 114 -2.29 -13.33 15.66
C ASP A 114 -3.34 -14.06 16.50
N LYS A 115 -4.15 -14.93 15.88
CA LYS A 115 -5.14 -15.78 16.58
C LYS A 115 -4.52 -16.88 17.44
N GLY A 116 -3.25 -17.20 17.22
CA GLY A 116 -2.51 -18.21 17.98
C GLY A 116 -1.91 -17.70 19.29
N ARG A 117 -2.13 -16.42 19.62
CA ARG A 117 -1.52 -15.72 20.75
C ARG A 117 -2.56 -15.38 21.82
#